data_AF-A0A945S353-F1
#
_entry.id   AF-A0A945S353-F1
#
_cell.length_a   1.000
_cell.length_b   1.000
_cell.length_c   1.000
_cell.angle_alpha   90.00
_cell.angle_beta   90.00
_cell.angle_gamma   90.00
#
_symmetry.space_group_name_H-M   'P 1'
#
loop_
_entity.id
_entity.type
_entity.pdbx_description
1 polymer ?
#
loop_
_entity_poly.entity_id
_entity_poly.type
_entity_poly.pdbx_seq_one_letter_code
_entity_poly.pdbx_strand_id
1 'polypeptide(L)'
;MSLRAILLGLTGAAFVCGYTYVNDVVLKQTKFIGNHLPLSVFGGLVLFLLLVQPALRKLRERWALTPTELMVVLALTLSACVIPSSGLMRYFTPALMMPHHFERTEPGWRESGLVQSVPDRMLADISEDGDRALNGFVQGLSDGERRITVSDVPWHAWTRTLLFWVPLVLASWLCILGLALVVHRQWAHHEMLPYPVAKFANQLVSAPEPGQTPLLRQRPFLLGCLLKWVVTRYGGTNVYERLKPVMNVIIAGDMLGGLLPSLVGAGYYLVTGELAPAFQIMPR
;
A
#
# COMPACT_ATOMS: atom_id res chain seq x y z
N MET A 1 6.74 -17.94 -16.10
CA MET A 1 6.12 -17.76 -14.78
C MET A 1 5.83 -19.12 -14.17
N SER A 2 6.12 -19.36 -12.89
CA SER A 2 5.85 -20.65 -12.25
C SER A 2 4.51 -20.63 -11.51
N LEU A 3 3.76 -21.73 -11.55
CA LEU A 3 2.49 -21.87 -10.83
C LEU A 3 2.65 -21.61 -9.33
N ARG A 4 3.78 -22.06 -8.74
CA ARG A 4 4.08 -21.85 -7.32
C ARG A 4 4.15 -20.36 -6.95
N ALA A 5 4.71 -19.50 -7.79
CA ALA A 5 4.80 -18.07 -7.51
C ALA A 5 3.43 -17.39 -7.56
N ILE A 6 2.57 -17.82 -8.49
CA ILE A 6 1.19 -17.34 -8.57
C ILE A 6 0.42 -17.74 -7.31
N LEU A 7 0.49 -19.01 -6.92
CA LEU A 7 -0.18 -19.50 -5.70
C LEU A 7 0.30 -18.75 -4.46
N LEU A 8 1.61 -18.59 -4.28
CA LEU A 8 2.16 -17.84 -3.14
C LEU A 8 1.75 -16.36 -3.16
N GLY A 9 1.70 -15.74 -4.34
CA GLY A 9 1.22 -14.36 -4.50
C GLY A 9 -0.25 -14.21 -4.14
N LEU A 10 -1.10 -15.15 -4.56
CA LEU A 10 -2.52 -15.18 -4.19
C LEU A 10 -2.71 -15.47 -2.70
N THR A 11 -1.90 -16.35 -2.10
CA THR A 11 -1.89 -16.56 -0.64
C THR A 11 -1.47 -15.30 0.10
N GLY A 12 -0.44 -14.59 -0.39
CA GLY A 12 -0.02 -13.29 0.16
C GLY A 12 -1.14 -12.24 0.08
N ALA A 13 -1.82 -12.15 -1.06
CA ALA A 13 -2.98 -11.28 -1.25
C ALA A 13 -4.11 -11.62 -0.27
N ALA A 14 -4.48 -12.90 -0.14
CA ALA A 14 -5.52 -13.34 0.79
C ALA A 14 -5.15 -13.07 2.26
N PHE A 15 -3.89 -13.33 2.64
CA PHE A 15 -3.38 -13.03 3.97
C PHE A 15 -3.46 -11.53 4.27
N VAL A 16 -3.02 -10.69 3.34
CA VAL A 16 -3.08 -9.23 3.49
C VAL A 16 -4.52 -8.75 3.63
N CYS A 17 -5.45 -9.25 2.81
CA CYS A 17 -6.86 -8.90 2.91
C CYS A 17 -7.48 -9.27 4.27
N GLY A 18 -7.22 -10.49 4.76
CA GLY A 18 -7.79 -10.96 6.03
C GLY A 18 -7.12 -10.37 7.27
N TYR A 19 -5.79 -10.35 7.29
CA TYR A 19 -5.03 -9.94 8.47
C TYR A 19 -5.06 -8.42 8.69
N THR A 20 -5.25 -7.63 7.64
CA THR A 20 -5.37 -6.16 7.76
C THR A 20 -6.48 -5.77 8.74
N TYR A 21 -7.65 -6.43 8.66
CA TYR A 21 -8.75 -6.16 9.58
C TYR A 21 -8.35 -6.46 11.04
N VAL A 22 -7.74 -7.63 11.26
CA VAL A 22 -7.28 -8.04 12.60
C VAL A 22 -6.26 -7.03 13.14
N ASN A 23 -5.27 -6.62 12.33
CA ASN A 23 -4.26 -5.66 12.75
C ASN A 23 -4.84 -4.27 13.04
N ASP A 24 -5.66 -3.75 12.13
CA ASP A 24 -6.10 -2.34 12.15
C ASP A 24 -7.25 -2.09 13.11
N VAL A 25 -8.14 -3.07 13.29
CA VAL A 25 -9.39 -2.92 14.04
C VAL A 25 -9.33 -3.67 15.37
N VAL A 26 -8.87 -4.93 15.37
CA VAL A 26 -8.85 -5.77 16.56
C VAL A 26 -7.65 -5.45 17.44
N LEU A 27 -6.43 -5.52 16.88
CA LEU A 27 -5.18 -5.27 17.61
C LEU A 27 -4.87 -3.78 17.75
N LYS A 28 -5.56 -2.90 17.00
CA LYS A 28 -5.39 -1.44 16.98
C LYS A 28 -3.93 -1.01 16.84
N GLN A 29 -3.16 -1.75 16.05
CA GLN A 29 -1.75 -1.45 15.80
C GLN A 29 -1.61 -0.40 14.69
N THR A 30 -0.37 0.01 14.41
CA THR A 30 -0.03 0.77 13.21
C THR A 30 -0.66 0.11 11.98
N LYS A 31 -1.28 0.93 11.12
CA LYS A 31 -2.01 0.45 9.94
C LYS A 31 -1.15 -0.52 9.12
N PHE A 32 -1.68 -1.73 8.92
CA PHE A 32 -0.97 -2.80 8.21
C PHE A 32 -0.65 -2.38 6.78
N ILE A 33 -1.58 -1.64 6.16
CA ILE A 33 -1.40 -0.97 4.89
C ILE A 33 -1.89 0.47 5.05
N GLY A 34 -0.97 1.42 4.97
CA GLY A 34 -1.29 2.83 5.24
C GLY A 34 -0.67 3.85 4.28
N ASN A 35 0.22 3.42 3.37
CA ASN A 35 0.95 4.30 2.45
C ASN A 35 1.30 3.58 1.14
N HIS A 36 1.91 4.29 0.20
CA HIS A 36 2.28 3.79 -1.12
C HIS A 36 3.44 2.78 -1.13
N LEU A 37 4.18 2.64 -0.02
CA LEU A 37 5.22 1.64 0.18
C LEU A 37 4.83 0.74 1.37
N PRO A 38 3.89 -0.21 1.18
CA PRO A 38 3.28 -0.93 2.29
C PRO A 38 4.34 -1.60 3.17
N LEU A 39 4.49 -1.09 4.40
CA LEU A 39 5.52 -1.52 5.34
C LEU A 39 5.41 -3.02 5.63
N SER A 40 4.18 -3.55 5.72
CA SER A 40 3.92 -4.97 5.93
C SER A 40 4.47 -5.85 4.80
N VAL A 41 4.31 -5.43 3.55
CA VAL A 41 4.74 -6.21 2.38
C VAL A 41 6.25 -6.13 2.20
N PHE A 42 6.82 -4.92 2.19
CA PHE A 42 8.26 -4.76 2.03
C PHE A 42 9.05 -5.22 3.27
N GLY A 43 8.56 -4.91 4.47
CA GLY A 43 9.14 -5.43 5.72
C GLY A 43 9.02 -6.95 5.80
N GLY A 44 7.86 -7.51 5.43
CA GLY A 44 7.65 -8.95 5.31
C GLY A 44 8.59 -9.61 4.30
N LEU A 45 8.82 -8.97 3.14
CA LEU A 45 9.80 -9.43 2.15
C LEU A 45 11.22 -9.42 2.71
N VAL A 46 11.63 -8.37 3.43
CA VAL A 46 12.95 -8.32 4.08
C VAL A 46 13.10 -9.45 5.10
N LEU A 47 12.10 -9.65 5.96
CA LEU A 47 12.13 -10.76 6.93
C LEU A 47 12.15 -12.12 6.24
N PHE A 48 11.38 -12.28 5.16
CA PHE A 48 11.38 -13.49 4.34
C PHE A 48 12.78 -13.77 3.76
N LEU A 49 13.43 -12.75 3.19
CA LEU A 49 14.77 -12.88 2.60
C LEU A 49 15.87 -13.17 3.64
N LEU A 50 15.73 -12.66 4.86
CA LEU A 50 16.70 -12.88 5.93
C LEU A 50 16.52 -14.21 6.66
N LEU A 51 15.27 -14.66 6.84
CA LEU A 51 14.94 -15.79 7.70
C LEU A 51 14.48 -17.01 6.90
N VAL A 52 13.47 -16.83 6.05
CA VAL A 52 12.77 -17.94 5.38
C VAL A 52 13.56 -18.42 4.16
N GLN A 53 13.99 -17.52 3.29
CA GLN A 53 14.72 -17.85 2.06
C GLN A 53 16.01 -18.65 2.33
N PRO A 54 16.88 -18.30 3.30
CA PRO A 54 18.07 -19.09 3.61
C PRO A 54 17.71 -20.42 4.27
N ALA A 55 16.67 -20.48 5.09
CA ALA A 55 16.17 -21.73 5.67
C ALA A 55 15.66 -22.69 4.59
N LEU A 56 14.92 -22.19 3.60
CA LEU A 56 14.47 -22.96 2.44
C LEU A 56 15.66 -23.50 1.64
N ARG A 57 16.68 -22.68 1.37
CA ARG A 57 17.92 -23.12 0.69
C ARG A 57 18.62 -24.25 1.44
N LYS A 58 18.79 -24.09 2.76
CA LYS A 58 19.41 -25.12 3.61
C LYS A 58 18.65 -26.44 3.61
N LEU A 59 17.31 -26.37 3.57
CA LEU A 59 16.48 -27.57 3.57
C LEU A 59 16.50 -28.25 2.19
N ARG A 60 16.18 -27.49 1.14
CA ARG A 60 16.23 -27.93 -0.27
C ARG A 60 16.37 -26.73 -1.19
N GLU A 61 17.47 -26.64 -1.94
CA GLU A 61 17.73 -25.52 -2.86
C GLU A 61 16.55 -25.23 -3.82
N ARG A 62 15.89 -26.28 -4.32
CA ARG A 62 14.71 -26.15 -5.20
C ARG A 62 13.51 -25.43 -4.57
N TRP A 63 13.42 -25.33 -3.24
CA TRP A 63 12.35 -24.63 -2.54
C TRP A 63 12.59 -23.13 -2.41
N ALA A 64 13.84 -22.69 -2.56
CA ALA A 64 14.16 -21.27 -2.59
C ALA A 64 13.48 -20.61 -3.79
N LEU A 65 12.90 -19.43 -3.56
CA LEU A 65 12.26 -18.67 -4.62
C LEU A 65 13.32 -17.95 -5.45
N THR A 66 13.15 -17.97 -6.76
CA THR A 66 13.98 -17.19 -7.67
C THR A 66 13.59 -15.70 -7.60
N PRO A 67 14.48 -14.78 -8.03
CA PRO A 67 14.16 -13.36 -8.07
C PRO A 67 12.87 -13.04 -8.85
N THR A 68 12.67 -13.71 -9.99
CA THR A 68 11.47 -13.56 -10.81
C THR A 68 10.21 -14.01 -10.08
N GLU A 69 10.29 -15.10 -9.30
CA GLU A 69 9.13 -15.59 -8.54
C GLU A 69 8.77 -14.68 -7.38
N LEU A 70 9.77 -14.15 -6.68
CA LEU A 70 9.57 -13.14 -5.65
C LEU A 70 8.93 -11.87 -6.22
N MET A 71 9.33 -11.45 -7.42
CA MET A 71 8.69 -10.32 -8.11
C MET A 71 7.22 -10.58 -8.43
N VAL A 72 6.88 -11.79 -8.88
CA VAL A 72 5.49 -12.16 -9.13
C VAL A 72 4.67 -12.18 -7.84
N VAL A 73 5.21 -12.79 -6.77
CA VAL A 73 4.57 -12.80 -5.45
C VAL A 73 4.34 -11.38 -4.95
N LEU A 74 5.36 -10.52 -5.07
CA LEU A 74 5.30 -9.12 -4.65
C LEU A 74 4.27 -8.34 -5.46
N ALA A 75 4.26 -8.48 -6.80
CA ALA A 75 3.32 -7.79 -7.68
C ALA A 75 1.86 -8.16 -7.37
N LEU A 76 1.56 -9.46 -7.20
CA LEU A 76 0.23 -9.94 -6.85
C LEU A 76 -0.21 -9.44 -5.46
N THR A 77 0.69 -9.51 -4.48
CA THR A 77 0.41 -9.07 -3.11
C THR A 77 0.17 -7.56 -3.03
N LEU A 78 1.03 -6.75 -3.68
CA LEU A 78 0.90 -5.29 -3.70
C LEU A 78 -0.38 -4.84 -4.41
N SER A 79 -0.79 -5.54 -5.46
CA SER A 79 -2.04 -5.25 -6.18
C SER A 79 -3.27 -5.38 -5.27
N ALA A 80 -3.24 -6.34 -4.32
CA ALA A 80 -4.32 -6.54 -3.36
C ALA A 80 -4.32 -5.50 -2.22
N CYS A 81 -3.18 -4.85 -1.93
CA CYS A 81 -3.04 -3.95 -0.79
C CYS A 81 -3.98 -2.73 -0.81
N VAL A 82 -4.47 -2.33 -1.98
CA VAL A 82 -5.38 -1.17 -2.10
C VAL A 82 -6.72 -1.45 -1.39
N ILE A 83 -7.21 -2.69 -1.43
CA ILE A 83 -8.58 -3.02 -1.05
C ILE A 83 -8.83 -2.97 0.47
N PRO A 84 -8.07 -3.67 1.34
CA PRO A 84 -8.51 -3.96 2.70
C PRO A 84 -8.39 -2.80 3.70
N SER A 85 -7.77 -1.67 3.33
CA SER A 85 -7.61 -0.52 4.24
C SER A 85 -7.91 0.81 3.55
N SER A 86 -6.99 1.78 3.58
CA SER A 86 -7.21 3.16 3.10
C SER A 86 -7.64 3.29 1.64
N GLY A 87 -7.37 2.30 0.78
CA GLY A 87 -7.72 2.41 -0.63
C GLY A 87 -9.18 2.06 -0.94
N LEU A 88 -9.89 1.37 -0.05
CA LEU A 88 -11.33 1.11 -0.21
C LEU A 88 -12.04 0.81 1.11
N MET A 89 -11.81 -0.35 1.70
CA MET A 89 -12.68 -0.91 2.76
C MET A 89 -12.79 -0.06 4.02
N ARG A 90 -11.77 0.74 4.36
CA ARG A 90 -11.82 1.65 5.51
C ARG A 90 -12.93 2.69 5.40
N TYR A 91 -13.21 3.15 4.18
CA TYR A 91 -14.19 4.21 3.91
C TYR A 91 -15.47 3.66 3.32
N PHE A 92 -15.35 2.59 2.53
CA PHE A 92 -16.46 2.01 1.79
C PHE A 92 -17.56 1.51 2.71
N THR A 93 -17.28 0.59 3.65
CA THR A 93 -18.36 0.02 4.47
C THR A 93 -19.03 1.06 5.40
N PRO A 94 -18.31 2.00 6.06
CA PRO A 94 -18.97 3.05 6.82
C PRO A 94 -19.77 4.02 5.94
N ALA A 95 -19.28 4.37 4.75
CA ALA A 95 -19.99 5.29 3.84
C ALA A 95 -21.36 4.75 3.41
N LEU A 96 -21.54 3.41 3.38
CA LEU A 96 -22.80 2.77 3.01
C LEU A 96 -23.80 2.64 4.17
N MET A 97 -23.33 2.58 5.43
CA MET A 97 -24.15 2.27 6.59
C MET A 97 -24.32 3.45 7.57
N MET A 98 -23.26 4.21 7.83
CA MET A 98 -23.26 5.29 8.80
C MET A 98 -24.22 6.46 8.51
N PRO A 99 -24.55 6.80 7.24
CA PRO A 99 -25.57 7.83 7.00
C PRO A 99 -26.90 7.58 7.72
N HIS A 100 -27.34 6.32 7.80
CA HIS A 100 -28.54 5.94 8.56
C HIS A 100 -28.39 6.16 10.07
N HIS A 101 -27.18 5.99 10.61
CA HIS A 101 -26.89 6.28 12.01
C HIS A 101 -27.00 7.77 12.29
N PHE A 102 -26.33 8.61 11.48
CA PHE A 102 -26.34 10.06 11.64
C PHE A 102 -27.74 10.65 11.48
N GLU A 103 -28.56 10.15 10.55
CA GLU A 103 -29.96 10.55 10.42
C GLU A 103 -30.80 10.26 11.70
N ARG A 104 -30.50 9.15 12.40
CA ARG A 104 -31.16 8.79 13.67
C ARG A 104 -30.65 9.59 14.86
N THR A 105 -29.38 9.97 14.90
CA THR A 105 -28.75 10.58 16.08
C THR A 105 -28.54 12.09 16.00
N GLU A 106 -28.49 12.67 14.79
CA GLU A 106 -28.16 14.08 14.57
C GLU A 106 -29.33 14.84 13.91
N PRO A 107 -29.89 15.89 14.56
CA PRO A 107 -31.00 16.67 13.99
C PRO A 107 -30.69 17.30 12.63
N GLY A 108 -29.47 17.82 12.44
CA GLY A 108 -29.07 18.45 11.17
C GLY A 108 -29.07 17.49 9.97
N TRP A 109 -28.69 16.22 10.18
CA TRP A 109 -28.78 15.20 9.12
C TRP A 109 -30.24 14.87 8.79
N ARG A 110 -31.09 14.75 9.81
CA ARG A 110 -32.52 14.47 9.62
C ARG A 110 -33.25 15.59 8.89
N GLU A 111 -33.00 16.84 9.26
CA GLU A 111 -33.62 18.01 8.65
C GLU A 111 -33.20 18.21 7.19
N SER A 112 -31.97 17.80 6.86
CA SER A 112 -31.44 17.94 5.49
C SER A 112 -32.10 17.02 4.45
N GLY A 113 -32.74 15.93 4.88
CA GLY A 113 -33.33 14.93 3.99
C GLY A 113 -32.29 14.20 3.10
N LEU A 114 -30.99 14.28 3.44
CA LEU A 114 -29.91 13.80 2.58
C LEU A 114 -29.99 12.29 2.34
N VAL A 115 -30.32 11.49 3.36
CA VAL A 115 -30.39 10.04 3.23
C VAL A 115 -31.52 9.63 2.28
N GLN A 116 -32.68 10.31 2.32
CA GLN A 116 -33.79 10.05 1.40
C GLN A 116 -33.49 10.51 -0.04
N SER A 117 -32.57 11.47 -0.21
CA SER A 117 -32.21 11.98 -1.54
C SER A 117 -31.28 11.03 -2.32
N VAL A 118 -30.60 10.12 -1.63
CA VAL A 118 -29.67 9.15 -2.23
C VAL A 118 -30.46 7.93 -2.73
N PRO A 119 -30.20 7.41 -3.94
CA PRO A 119 -30.83 6.19 -4.42
C PRO A 119 -30.67 5.01 -3.44
N ASP A 120 -31.75 4.29 -3.15
CA ASP A 120 -31.76 3.18 -2.17
C ASP A 120 -30.67 2.13 -2.39
N ARG A 121 -30.25 1.92 -3.63
CA ARG A 121 -29.22 0.93 -4.01
C ARG A 121 -27.81 1.36 -3.60
N MET A 122 -27.60 2.63 -3.25
CA MET A 122 -26.29 3.16 -2.89
C MET A 122 -25.96 3.02 -1.42
N LEU A 123 -26.95 2.85 -0.54
CA LEU A 123 -26.78 2.66 0.90
C LEU A 123 -27.19 1.24 1.30
N ALA A 124 -26.76 0.79 2.48
CA ALA A 124 -27.14 -0.52 3.02
C ALA A 124 -28.64 -0.51 3.40
N ASP A 125 -29.36 -1.56 3.04
CA ASP A 125 -30.80 -1.66 3.28
C ASP A 125 -31.10 -2.03 4.75
N ILE A 126 -31.61 -1.06 5.50
CA ILE A 126 -31.99 -1.22 6.91
C ILE A 126 -33.50 -1.32 7.11
N SER A 127 -34.28 -1.55 6.05
CA SER A 127 -35.75 -1.53 6.11
C SER A 127 -36.34 -2.77 6.78
N GLU A 128 -35.76 -3.95 6.58
CA GLU A 128 -36.26 -5.22 7.14
C GLU A 128 -35.85 -5.44 8.60
N ASP A 129 -34.55 -5.30 8.92
CA ASP A 129 -34.00 -5.55 10.25
C ASP A 129 -32.96 -4.47 10.61
N GLY A 130 -33.43 -3.22 10.65
CA GLY A 130 -32.58 -2.06 10.86
C GLY A 130 -31.84 -2.07 12.20
N ASP A 131 -32.41 -2.68 13.25
CA ASP A 131 -31.75 -2.78 14.54
C ASP A 131 -30.57 -3.75 14.49
N ARG A 132 -30.72 -4.92 13.87
CA ARG A 132 -29.61 -5.87 13.72
C ARG A 132 -28.56 -5.38 12.72
N ALA A 133 -28.98 -4.78 11.60
CA ALA A 133 -28.06 -4.30 10.57
C ALA A 133 -27.28 -3.06 11.01
N LEU A 134 -27.97 -2.01 11.47
CA LEU A 134 -27.35 -0.73 11.82
C LEU A 134 -26.69 -0.79 13.20
N ASN A 135 -27.42 -1.19 14.24
CA ASN A 135 -26.83 -1.23 15.59
C ASN A 135 -25.77 -2.33 15.66
N GLY A 136 -25.98 -3.48 15.00
CA GLY A 136 -24.96 -4.52 14.90
C GLY A 136 -23.68 -4.08 14.18
N PHE A 137 -23.76 -3.18 13.20
CA PHE A 137 -22.59 -2.57 12.56
C PHE A 137 -21.88 -1.57 13.47
N VAL A 138 -22.64 -0.71 14.18
CA VAL A 138 -22.09 0.35 15.04
C VAL A 138 -21.53 -0.18 16.36
N GLN A 139 -22.23 -1.11 16.98
CA GLN A 139 -21.97 -1.58 18.35
C GLN A 139 -21.39 -3.00 18.40
N GLY A 140 -21.57 -3.78 17.33
CA GLY A 140 -21.20 -5.20 17.25
C GLY A 140 -22.42 -6.11 17.29
N LEU A 141 -22.31 -7.27 16.62
CA LEU A 141 -23.38 -8.27 16.46
C LEU A 141 -23.41 -9.34 17.57
N SER A 142 -22.42 -9.37 18.46
CA SER A 142 -22.29 -10.40 19.50
C SER A 142 -22.00 -9.79 20.86
N ASP A 143 -22.66 -10.34 21.89
CA ASP A 143 -22.38 -10.02 23.28
C ASP A 143 -21.35 -10.97 23.89
N GLY A 144 -20.46 -10.43 24.73
CA GLY A 144 -19.46 -11.19 25.48
C GLY A 144 -18.39 -11.86 24.60
N GLU A 145 -18.06 -13.12 24.88
CA GLU A 145 -17.00 -13.88 24.17
C GLU A 145 -17.49 -14.64 22.94
N ARG A 146 -18.80 -14.60 22.64
CA ARG A 146 -19.37 -15.36 21.51
C ARG A 146 -18.84 -14.78 20.21
N ARG A 147 -18.20 -15.63 19.39
CA ARG A 147 -17.78 -15.24 18.04
C ARG A 147 -18.95 -15.31 17.07
N ILE A 148 -19.11 -14.26 16.26
CA ILE A 148 -20.02 -14.27 15.12
C ILE A 148 -19.50 -15.22 14.04
N THR A 149 -20.42 -15.86 13.36
CA THR A 149 -20.18 -16.66 12.15
C THR A 149 -20.56 -15.87 10.90
N VAL A 150 -20.12 -16.35 9.74
CA VAL A 150 -20.47 -15.72 8.45
C VAL A 150 -21.99 -15.66 8.25
N SER A 151 -22.75 -16.63 8.75
CA SER A 151 -24.22 -16.66 8.68
C SER A 151 -24.90 -15.67 9.62
N ASP A 152 -24.23 -15.18 10.66
CA ASP A 152 -24.81 -14.21 11.60
C ASP A 152 -24.86 -12.79 11.01
N VAL A 153 -24.06 -12.52 9.99
CA VAL A 153 -24.01 -11.24 9.27
C VAL A 153 -25.33 -11.03 8.51
N PRO A 154 -25.98 -9.86 8.66
CA PRO A 154 -27.25 -9.55 7.99
C PRO A 154 -27.03 -9.28 6.48
N TRP A 155 -26.76 -10.32 5.70
CA TRP A 155 -26.43 -10.20 4.27
C TRP A 155 -27.54 -9.55 3.42
N HIS A 156 -28.80 -9.66 3.84
CA HIS A 156 -29.93 -9.02 3.16
C HIS A 156 -29.70 -7.51 3.02
N ALA A 157 -29.22 -6.86 4.10
CA ALA A 157 -28.94 -5.43 4.14
C ALA A 157 -27.86 -4.99 3.14
N TRP A 158 -26.93 -5.89 2.80
CA TRP A 158 -25.78 -5.56 1.96
C TRP A 158 -25.94 -6.01 0.51
N THR A 159 -26.76 -7.02 0.23
CA THR A 159 -26.74 -7.70 -1.08
C THR A 159 -27.05 -6.75 -2.24
N ARG A 160 -28.13 -5.96 -2.13
CA ARG A 160 -28.53 -4.99 -3.17
C ARG A 160 -27.47 -3.92 -3.40
N THR A 161 -26.90 -3.41 -2.32
CA THR A 161 -25.88 -2.36 -2.28
C THR A 161 -24.55 -2.86 -2.87
N LEU A 162 -24.13 -4.07 -2.49
CA LEU A 162 -22.92 -4.69 -3.02
C LEU A 162 -23.08 -5.04 -4.50
N LEU A 163 -24.25 -5.52 -4.94
CA LEU A 163 -24.51 -5.77 -6.36
C LEU A 163 -24.45 -4.49 -7.21
N PHE A 164 -24.75 -3.32 -6.62
CA PHE A 164 -24.61 -2.04 -7.30
C PHE A 164 -23.13 -1.60 -7.37
N TRP A 165 -22.42 -1.65 -6.24
CA TRP A 165 -21.07 -1.08 -6.14
C TRP A 165 -19.94 -2.02 -6.60
N VAL A 166 -20.02 -3.32 -6.34
CA VAL A 166 -18.93 -4.26 -6.66
C VAL A 166 -18.61 -4.28 -8.16
N PRO A 167 -19.59 -4.32 -9.10
CA PRO A 167 -19.29 -4.22 -10.52
C PRO A 167 -18.60 -2.91 -10.89
N LEU A 168 -19.02 -1.78 -10.32
CA LEU A 168 -18.41 -0.48 -10.56
C LEU A 168 -16.98 -0.40 -10.03
N VAL A 169 -16.73 -0.93 -8.84
CA VAL A 169 -15.39 -1.01 -8.23
C VAL A 169 -14.48 -1.90 -9.08
N LEU A 170 -14.96 -3.06 -9.53
CA LEU A 170 -14.20 -3.95 -10.40
C LEU A 170 -13.90 -3.30 -11.76
N ALA A 171 -14.88 -2.65 -12.37
CA ALA A 171 -14.69 -1.93 -13.63
C ALA A 171 -13.68 -0.78 -13.49
N SER A 172 -13.76 -0.02 -12.39
CA SER A 172 -12.81 1.06 -12.08
C SER A 172 -11.41 0.51 -11.84
N TRP A 173 -11.29 -0.61 -11.13
CA TRP A 173 -10.01 -1.27 -10.88
C TRP A 173 -9.38 -1.77 -12.18
N LEU A 174 -10.16 -2.41 -13.06
CA LEU A 174 -9.70 -2.82 -14.40
C LEU A 174 -9.30 -1.62 -15.27
N CYS A 175 -10.06 -0.52 -15.21
CA CYS A 175 -9.74 0.71 -15.92
C CYS A 175 -8.40 1.30 -15.46
N ILE A 176 -8.18 1.39 -14.15
CA ILE A 176 -6.91 1.89 -13.57
C ILE A 176 -5.75 0.98 -13.95
N LEU A 177 -5.93 -0.35 -13.91
CA LEU A 177 -4.91 -1.30 -14.36
C LEU A 177 -4.61 -1.13 -15.86
N GLY A 178 -5.63 -1.00 -16.70
CA GLY A 178 -5.47 -0.76 -18.13
C GLY A 178 -4.74 0.55 -18.40
N LEU A 179 -5.13 1.64 -17.73
CA LEU A 179 -4.47 2.93 -17.82
C LEU A 179 -3.01 2.85 -17.38
N ALA A 180 -2.73 2.15 -16.28
CA ALA A 180 -1.37 1.94 -15.80
C ALA A 180 -0.50 1.23 -16.85
N LEU A 181 -1.03 0.24 -17.58
CA LEU A 181 -0.31 -0.44 -18.66
C LEU A 181 -0.03 0.47 -19.86
N VAL A 182 -1.00 1.29 -20.27
CA VAL A 182 -0.85 2.25 -21.37
C VAL A 182 0.21 3.31 -21.01
N VAL A 183 0.05 3.91 -19.85
CA VAL A 183 0.88 5.02 -19.39
C VAL A 183 2.29 4.55 -18.99
N HIS A 184 2.43 3.33 -18.47
CA HIS A 184 3.74 2.75 -18.16
C HIS A 184 4.67 2.74 -19.37
N ARG A 185 4.16 2.42 -20.56
CA ARG A 185 4.98 2.44 -21.79
C ARG A 185 5.54 3.84 -22.08
N GLN A 186 4.70 4.86 -21.93
CA GLN A 186 5.09 6.26 -22.15
C GLN A 186 6.13 6.70 -21.11
N TRP A 187 5.84 6.49 -19.84
CA TRP A 187 6.69 6.89 -18.72
C TRP A 187 8.03 6.17 -18.69
N ALA A 188 8.06 4.86 -18.99
CA ALA A 188 9.27 4.07 -18.93
C ALA A 188 10.19 4.30 -20.14
N HIS A 189 9.65 4.38 -21.36
CA HIS A 189 10.46 4.42 -22.57
C HIS A 189 10.72 5.84 -23.10
N HIS A 190 9.74 6.74 -23.05
CA HIS A 190 9.87 8.07 -23.63
C HIS A 190 10.28 9.12 -22.60
N GLU A 191 9.69 9.07 -21.41
CA GLU A 191 9.97 10.06 -20.34
C GLU A 191 11.03 9.57 -19.34
N MET A 192 11.41 8.28 -19.42
CA MET A 192 12.42 7.63 -18.57
C MET A 192 12.23 7.95 -17.08
N LEU A 193 10.98 8.01 -16.64
CA LEU A 193 10.66 8.34 -15.26
C LEU A 193 11.26 7.29 -14.32
N PRO A 194 11.90 7.73 -13.23
CA PRO A 194 12.40 6.79 -12.24
C PRO A 194 11.23 6.07 -11.57
N TYR A 195 11.38 4.76 -11.34
CA TYR A 195 10.46 3.95 -10.55
C TYR A 195 11.11 3.53 -9.21
N PRO A 196 11.23 4.43 -8.21
CA PRO A 196 12.00 4.15 -6.99
C PRO A 196 11.54 2.90 -6.25
N VAL A 197 10.23 2.67 -6.17
CA VAL A 197 9.65 1.50 -5.49
C VAL A 197 10.03 0.20 -6.20
N ALA A 198 9.95 0.18 -7.53
CA ALA A 198 10.36 -0.98 -8.32
C ALA A 198 11.88 -1.19 -8.26
N LYS A 199 12.67 -0.12 -8.27
CA LYS A 199 14.13 -0.18 -8.11
C LYS A 199 14.51 -0.74 -6.74
N PHE A 200 13.86 -0.28 -5.68
CA PHE A 200 14.06 -0.80 -4.32
C PHE A 200 13.67 -2.28 -4.22
N ALA A 201 12.51 -2.67 -4.77
CA ALA A 201 12.10 -4.07 -4.84
C ALA A 201 13.17 -4.92 -5.56
N ASN A 202 13.65 -4.47 -6.72
CA ASN A 202 14.69 -5.17 -7.49
C ASN A 202 15.99 -5.28 -6.70
N GLN A 203 16.43 -4.23 -6.00
CA GLN A 203 17.64 -4.28 -5.17
C GLN A 203 17.53 -5.25 -3.98
N LEU A 204 16.32 -5.47 -3.45
CA LEU A 204 16.09 -6.46 -2.39
C LEU A 204 16.14 -7.90 -2.92
N VAL A 205 15.60 -8.14 -4.11
CA VAL A 205 15.29 -9.48 -4.61
C VAL A 205 16.35 -10.02 -5.58
N SER A 206 17.01 -9.14 -6.35
CA SER A 206 18.05 -9.53 -7.29
C SER A 206 19.31 -9.98 -6.57
N ALA A 207 19.97 -10.99 -7.12
CA ALA A 207 21.30 -11.37 -6.66
C ALA A 207 22.29 -10.21 -6.94
N PRO A 208 23.22 -9.91 -6.02
CA PRO A 208 24.27 -8.93 -6.29
C PRO A 208 25.14 -9.41 -7.45
N GLU A 209 25.66 -8.47 -8.25
CA GLU A 209 26.71 -8.77 -9.21
C GLU A 209 28.00 -9.24 -8.51
N PRO A 210 28.89 -9.97 -9.20
CA PRO A 210 30.18 -10.39 -8.63
C PRO A 210 30.93 -9.19 -8.03
N GLY A 211 31.24 -9.27 -6.73
CA GLY A 211 31.94 -8.19 -5.99
C GLY A 211 31.03 -7.19 -5.29
N GLN A 212 29.71 -7.21 -5.51
CA GLN A 212 28.76 -6.36 -4.79
C GLN A 212 28.23 -7.05 -3.53
N THR A 213 28.04 -6.27 -2.47
CA THR A 213 27.39 -6.76 -1.24
C THR A 213 25.88 -6.61 -1.36
N PRO A 214 25.08 -7.64 -1.01
CA PRO A 214 23.62 -7.53 -0.99
C PRO A 214 23.17 -6.34 -0.14
N LEU A 215 22.13 -5.62 -0.57
CA LEU A 215 21.63 -4.41 0.09
C LEU A 215 21.47 -4.59 1.61
N LEU A 216 20.85 -5.70 2.03
CA LEU A 216 20.60 -6.01 3.45
C LEU A 216 21.86 -6.25 4.29
N ARG A 217 23.03 -6.43 3.65
CA ARG A 217 24.33 -6.59 4.30
C ARG A 217 25.23 -5.36 4.17
N GLN A 218 24.78 -4.33 3.47
CA GLN A 218 25.55 -3.10 3.30
C GLN A 218 25.62 -2.33 4.63
N ARG A 219 26.83 -1.91 5.03
CA ARG A 219 27.07 -1.09 6.23
C ARG A 219 26.20 0.17 6.32
N PRO A 220 26.04 0.99 5.26
CA PRO A 220 25.18 2.17 5.33
C PRO A 220 23.71 1.82 5.58
N PHE A 221 23.21 0.74 4.96
CA PHE A 221 21.85 0.25 5.20
C PHE A 221 21.65 -0.16 6.66
N LEU A 222 22.57 -0.96 7.20
CA LEU A 222 22.52 -1.40 8.61
C LEU A 222 22.65 -0.23 9.59
N LEU A 223 23.52 0.74 9.30
CA LEU A 223 23.67 1.95 10.11
C LEU A 223 22.39 2.78 10.10
N GLY A 224 21.73 2.91 8.94
CA GLY A 224 20.44 3.57 8.81
C GLY A 224 19.35 2.88 9.63
N CYS A 225 19.27 1.54 9.56
CA CYS A 225 18.35 0.75 10.38
C CYS A 225 18.61 0.93 11.88
N LEU A 226 19.88 0.86 12.29
CA LEU A 226 20.29 1.05 13.69
C LEU A 226 19.94 2.45 14.17
N LEU A 227 20.27 3.49 13.40
CA LEU A 227 19.95 4.88 13.72
C LEU A 227 18.43 5.06 13.87
N LYS A 228 17.64 4.58 12.92
CA LYS A 228 16.18 4.65 12.99
C LYS A 228 15.64 3.92 14.22
N TRP A 229 16.20 2.76 14.57
CA TRP A 229 15.82 2.01 15.75
C TRP A 229 16.16 2.77 17.05
N VAL A 230 17.39 3.27 17.19
CA VAL A 230 17.83 4.07 18.35
C VAL A 230 16.96 5.32 18.52
N VAL A 231 16.75 6.08 17.45
CA VAL A 231 15.92 7.29 17.48
C VAL A 231 14.50 6.96 17.93
N THR A 232 13.88 5.91 17.37
CA THR A 232 12.50 5.57 17.70
C THR A 232 12.39 4.96 19.10
N ARG A 233 13.38 4.18 19.55
CA ARG A 233 13.39 3.51 20.85
C ARG A 233 13.66 4.46 22.02
N TYR A 234 14.63 5.37 21.88
CA TYR A 234 15.07 6.25 22.98
C TYR A 234 14.55 7.68 22.83
N GLY A 235 14.37 8.19 21.61
CA GLY A 235 13.87 9.54 21.36
C GLY A 235 12.35 9.63 21.19
N GLY A 236 11.66 8.51 20.97
CA GLY A 236 10.22 8.48 20.74
C GLY A 236 9.78 9.21 19.48
N THR A 237 8.48 9.50 19.39
CA THR A 237 7.86 10.16 18.23
C THR A 237 8.35 11.60 18.05
N ASN A 238 8.52 12.36 19.13
CA ASN A 238 8.92 13.77 19.06
C ASN A 238 10.31 13.97 18.44
N VAL A 239 11.30 13.16 18.85
CA VAL A 239 12.65 13.24 18.26
C VAL A 239 12.64 12.76 16.81
N TYR A 240 11.84 11.73 16.50
CA TYR A 240 11.67 11.28 15.12
C TYR A 240 11.06 12.37 14.22
N GLU A 241 10.00 13.06 14.66
CA GLU A 241 9.40 14.17 13.90
C GLU A 241 10.39 15.34 13.70
N ARG A 242 11.24 15.64 14.70
CA ARG A 242 12.29 16.66 14.56
C ARG A 242 13.41 16.27 13.60
N LEU A 243 13.67 14.96 13.44
CA LEU A 243 14.69 14.45 12.52
C LEU A 243 14.16 14.20 11.10
N LYS A 244 12.84 14.08 10.90
CA LYS A 244 12.25 13.92 9.56
C LYS A 244 12.74 14.96 8.54
N PRO A 245 12.86 16.26 8.87
CA PRO A 245 13.37 17.26 7.93
C PRO A 245 14.76 16.95 7.40
N VAL A 246 15.61 16.23 8.14
CA VAL A 246 16.95 15.84 7.66
C VAL A 246 16.86 14.97 6.42
N MET A 247 15.94 14.00 6.39
CA MET A 247 15.69 13.21 5.17
C MET A 247 15.18 14.07 4.02
N ASN A 248 14.28 15.02 4.32
CA ASN A 248 13.77 15.94 3.30
C ASN A 248 14.89 16.81 2.71
N VAL A 249 15.84 17.27 3.54
CA VAL A 249 17.00 18.05 3.10
C VAL A 249 17.94 17.21 2.22
N ILE A 250 18.18 15.94 2.58
CA ILE A 250 18.99 15.04 1.74
C ILE A 250 18.32 14.82 0.37
N ILE A 251 17.01 14.56 0.36
CA ILE A 251 16.23 14.37 -0.87
C ILE A 251 16.23 15.65 -1.71
N ALA A 252 15.94 16.80 -1.09
CA ALA A 252 15.96 18.10 -1.76
C ALA A 252 17.35 18.46 -2.29
N GLY A 253 18.41 18.08 -1.57
CA GLY A 253 19.79 18.25 -2.01
C GLY A 253 20.10 17.47 -3.28
N ASP A 254 19.62 16.23 -3.40
CA ASP A 254 19.76 15.43 -4.63
C ASP A 254 18.99 16.06 -5.81
N MET A 255 17.78 16.56 -5.55
CA MET A 255 16.97 17.27 -6.55
C MET A 255 17.62 18.58 -7.02
N LEU A 256 18.12 19.39 -6.10
CA LEU A 256 18.85 20.64 -6.40
C LEU A 256 20.19 20.35 -7.10
N GLY A 257 20.85 19.25 -6.71
CA GLY A 257 22.03 18.74 -7.37
C GLY A 257 21.79 18.52 -8.86
N GLY A 258 20.68 17.90 -9.26
CA GLY A 258 20.33 17.76 -10.69
C GLY A 258 19.86 19.05 -11.36
N LEU A 259 19.09 19.89 -10.65
CA LEU A 259 18.47 21.09 -11.22
C LEU A 259 19.49 22.20 -11.50
N LEU A 260 20.44 22.45 -10.60
CA LEU A 260 21.38 23.56 -10.73
C LEU A 260 22.27 23.46 -11.97
N PRO A 261 22.96 22.35 -12.26
CA PRO A 261 23.71 22.20 -13.51
C PRO A 261 22.83 22.23 -14.75
N SER A 262 21.57 21.78 -14.64
CA SER A 262 20.61 21.87 -15.75
C SER A 262 20.28 23.33 -16.10
N LEU A 263 20.02 24.17 -15.09
CA LEU A 263 19.76 25.60 -15.27
C LEU A 263 21.02 26.36 -15.72
N VAL A 264 22.18 26.06 -15.13
CA VAL A 264 23.47 26.65 -15.52
C VAL A 264 23.82 26.26 -16.95
N GLY A 265 23.62 25.01 -17.33
CA GLY A 265 23.85 24.52 -18.70
C GLY A 265 22.93 25.20 -19.71
N ALA A 266 21.64 25.37 -19.38
CA ALA A 266 20.69 26.11 -20.21
C ALA A 266 21.08 27.60 -20.35
N GLY A 267 21.46 28.26 -19.25
CA GLY A 267 21.91 29.64 -19.26
C GLY A 267 23.20 29.84 -20.07
N TYR A 268 24.15 28.91 -19.92
CA TYR A 268 25.38 28.90 -20.72
C TYR A 268 25.06 28.81 -22.21
N TYR A 269 24.22 27.85 -22.62
CA TYR A 269 23.82 27.67 -24.02
C TYR A 269 23.12 28.91 -24.59
N LEU A 270 22.24 29.57 -23.81
CA LEU A 270 21.56 30.79 -24.24
C LEU A 270 22.51 31.97 -24.47
N VAL A 271 23.64 32.02 -23.74
CA VAL A 271 24.61 33.12 -23.83
C VAL A 271 25.69 32.85 -24.88
N THR A 272 26.16 31.62 -25.00
CA THR A 272 27.32 31.27 -25.86
C THR A 272 26.93 30.61 -27.17
N GLY A 273 25.73 30.03 -27.27
CA GLY A 273 25.32 29.17 -28.39
C GLY A 273 26.00 27.80 -28.41
N GLU A 274 26.90 27.52 -27.45
CA GLU A 274 27.65 26.27 -27.35
C GLU A 274 27.08 25.36 -26.25
N LEU A 275 27.16 24.04 -26.47
CA LEU A 275 26.68 23.07 -25.50
C LEU A 275 27.60 23.08 -24.26
N ALA A 276 26.99 23.25 -23.07
CA ALA A 276 27.72 23.19 -21.82
C ALA A 276 28.35 21.80 -21.59
N PRO A 277 29.52 21.71 -20.92
CA PRO A 277 30.10 20.43 -20.53
C PRO A 277 29.11 19.58 -19.72
N ALA A 278 28.93 18.32 -20.12
CA ALA A 278 27.95 17.44 -19.49
C ALA A 278 28.34 17.12 -18.04
N PHE A 279 27.57 17.64 -17.09
CA PHE A 279 27.73 17.33 -15.66
C PHE A 279 26.74 16.22 -15.28
N GLN A 280 27.21 14.97 -15.22
CA GLN A 280 26.39 13.83 -14.80
C GLN A 280 26.47 13.65 -13.28
N ILE A 281 25.46 14.14 -12.56
CA ILE A 281 25.34 13.95 -11.10
C ILE A 281 24.58 12.66 -10.77
N MET A 282 23.63 12.27 -11.63
CA MET A 282 22.90 11.02 -11.46
C MET A 282 23.74 9.84 -11.95
N PRO A 283 23.95 8.79 -11.12
CA PRO A 283 24.65 7.59 -11.57
C PRO A 283 23.84 6.88 -12.67
N ARG A 284 24.56 6.37 -13.68
CA ARG A 284 23.99 5.56 -14.76
C ARG A 284 23.31 4.29 -14.22
#